data_AF-A0A8S0U862-F1
#
_entry.id   AF-A0A8S0U862-F1
#
_cell.length_a   1.000
_cell.length_b   1.000
_cell.length_c   1.000
_cell.angle_alpha   90.00
_cell.angle_beta   90.00
_cell.angle_gamma   90.00
#
_symmetry.space_group_name_H-M   'P 1'
#
loop_
_entity.id
_entity.type
_entity.pdbx_description
1 polymer ?
#
loop_
_entity_poly.entity_id
_entity_poly.type
_entity_poly.pdbx_seq_one_letter_code
_entity_poly.pdbx_strand_id
1 'polypeptide(L)'
;ESLHTHNSEKISSQISYDVLESASPRSTDKVDLKEGSETTSKYSLFKNWPLMSSIIVYCVFSLHDMAYTEIFSLWAVSPRRLGGLSYSTQDVGVVLAISGVGLLVFQSSLYPLVERIIGPIMVSRIAGIVSIPLLTSYHYIGMLSGIALSILLNCASLVKNVLSISIVTGLFILQNRAVEQHQRGAANGIAMTLMSLFKAAGPAGGGALFSWAEKRQEAGFLPGNQMVFFILNIIEVVGVLMTFKPFLVERRR
;
A
#
# COMPACT_ATOMS: atom_id res chain seq x y z
N GLU A 1 -34.24 2.61 -26.07
CA GLU A 1 -34.63 1.19 -26.20
C GLU A 1 -33.96 0.42 -25.08
N SER A 2 -34.70 0.10 -24.01
CA SER A 2 -35.33 -1.21 -23.69
C SER A 2 -34.41 -2.04 -22.79
N LEU A 3 -34.80 -2.63 -21.65
CA LEU A 3 -36.08 -2.77 -20.96
C LEU A 3 -35.70 -3.37 -19.58
N HIS A 4 -36.06 -2.74 -18.46
CA HIS A 4 -36.06 -3.39 -17.14
C HIS A 4 -37.47 -3.27 -16.57
N THR A 5 -38.21 -4.38 -16.56
CA THR A 5 -39.53 -4.51 -15.97
C THR A 5 -39.40 -4.70 -14.46
N HIS A 6 -40.04 -3.79 -13.73
CA HIS A 6 -40.29 -3.86 -12.29
C HIS A 6 -41.62 -4.60 -12.12
N ASN A 7 -41.69 -5.63 -11.27
CA ASN A 7 -42.96 -5.98 -10.64
C ASN A 7 -42.78 -6.03 -9.13
N SER A 8 -43.62 -5.24 -8.48
CA SER A 8 -43.62 -4.92 -7.07
C SER A 8 -44.64 -5.81 -6.39
N GLU A 9 -44.21 -6.64 -5.44
CA GLU A 9 -45.07 -7.00 -4.32
C GLU A 9 -44.32 -6.70 -3.02
N LYS A 10 -44.72 -5.57 -2.43
CA LYS A 10 -44.56 -5.30 -1.01
C LYS A 10 -45.32 -6.39 -0.25
N ILE A 11 -44.67 -7.03 0.72
CA ILE A 11 -45.15 -7.14 2.10
C ILE A 11 -43.89 -7.24 2.96
N SER A 12 -43.60 -6.16 3.69
CA SER A 12 -42.66 -6.21 4.80
C SER A 12 -43.41 -6.62 6.06
N SER A 13 -42.70 -7.38 6.90
CA SER A 13 -42.72 -7.28 8.36
C SER A 13 -44.03 -7.58 9.11
N GLN A 14 -44.16 -8.84 9.56
CA GLN A 14 -44.67 -9.26 10.87
C GLN A 14 -44.03 -10.64 11.15
N ILE A 15 -42.82 -10.70 11.74
CA ILE A 15 -42.58 -11.02 13.16
C ILE A 15 -43.43 -12.25 13.59
N SER A 16 -42.88 -13.47 13.47
CA SER A 16 -42.20 -14.19 14.56
C SER A 16 -43.08 -14.38 15.79
N TYR A 17 -43.79 -15.51 15.89
CA TYR A 17 -44.05 -16.27 17.13
C TYR A 17 -44.50 -17.69 16.74
N ASP A 18 -44.08 -18.67 17.54
CA ASP A 18 -44.54 -20.07 17.61
C ASP A 18 -43.89 -21.13 16.71
N VAL A 19 -42.68 -21.46 17.17
CA VAL A 19 -42.20 -22.84 17.40
C VAL A 19 -43.23 -23.64 18.22
N LEU A 20 -43.38 -24.96 17.94
CA LEU A 20 -44.24 -26.02 18.57
C LEU A 20 -45.64 -26.11 17.96
N GLU A 21 -46.21 -27.20 17.43
CA GLU A 21 -46.08 -28.66 17.46
C GLU A 21 -46.64 -29.18 16.10
N SER A 22 -46.12 -30.20 15.42
CA SER A 22 -46.40 -31.62 15.69
C SER A 22 -45.90 -32.46 14.50
N ALA A 23 -45.47 -33.69 14.79
CA ALA A 23 -44.72 -34.58 13.90
C ALA A 23 -45.59 -35.47 12.99
N SER A 24 -45.11 -35.77 11.77
CA SER A 24 -45.06 -37.14 11.19
C SER A 24 -44.32 -37.15 9.83
N PRO A 25 -43.65 -38.26 9.42
CA PRO A 25 -42.57 -38.23 8.44
C PRO A 25 -43.03 -38.64 7.02
N ARG A 26 -42.48 -38.00 5.98
CA ARG A 26 -42.45 -38.60 4.63
C ARG A 26 -41.40 -37.97 3.71
N SER A 27 -40.33 -38.75 3.52
CA SER A 27 -39.65 -39.09 2.26
C SER A 27 -39.33 -38.00 1.23
N THR A 28 -38.03 -37.96 0.89
CA THR A 28 -37.43 -37.54 -0.40
C THR A 28 -37.52 -36.06 -0.72
N ASP A 29 -36.45 -35.34 -0.38
CA ASP A 29 -35.53 -34.82 -1.40
C ASP A 29 -34.25 -34.33 -0.71
N LYS A 30 -33.12 -34.93 -1.09
CA LYS A 30 -31.80 -34.38 -0.76
C LYS A 30 -31.61 -33.14 -1.60
N VAL A 31 -32.03 -31.99 -1.08
CA VAL A 31 -31.49 -30.71 -1.53
C VAL A 31 -30.07 -30.67 -1.00
N ASP A 32 -29.12 -31.04 -1.86
CA ASP A 32 -27.70 -30.73 -1.67
C ASP A 32 -27.58 -29.21 -1.53
N LEU A 33 -27.49 -28.75 -0.29
CA LEU A 33 -27.15 -27.40 0.07
C LEU A 33 -25.78 -27.08 -0.54
N LYS A 34 -25.75 -26.07 -1.40
CA LYS A 34 -24.55 -25.50 -2.03
C LYS A 34 -23.61 -24.86 -1.00
N GLU A 35 -22.99 -25.66 -0.15
CA GLU A 35 -21.85 -25.22 0.69
C GLU A 35 -20.49 -25.46 0.02
N GLY A 36 -20.45 -26.18 -1.12
CA GLY A 36 -19.20 -26.50 -1.84
C GLY A 36 -18.69 -25.44 -2.84
N SER A 37 -19.46 -24.37 -3.10
CA SER A 37 -19.13 -23.39 -4.15
C SER A 37 -18.15 -22.29 -3.69
N GLU A 38 -18.18 -21.90 -2.41
CA GLU A 38 -17.38 -20.77 -1.93
C GLU A 38 -15.92 -21.14 -1.63
N THR A 39 -15.67 -22.35 -1.13
CA THR A 39 -14.31 -22.82 -0.79
C THR A 39 -13.48 -23.07 -2.05
N THR A 40 -14.10 -23.62 -3.10
CA THR A 40 -13.48 -23.84 -4.42
C THR A 40 -13.09 -22.51 -5.09
N SER A 41 -13.90 -21.46 -4.91
CA SER A 41 -13.63 -20.11 -5.43
C SER A 41 -12.46 -19.43 -4.72
N LYS A 42 -12.35 -19.49 -3.38
CA LYS A 42 -11.21 -18.91 -2.65
C LYS A 42 -9.89 -19.62 -2.94
N TYR A 43 -9.88 -20.95 -3.06
CA TYR A 43 -8.69 -21.72 -3.40
C TYR A 43 -8.18 -21.42 -4.83
N SER A 44 -9.06 -20.94 -5.72
CA SER A 44 -8.68 -20.48 -7.06
C SER A 44 -7.84 -19.18 -7.05
N LEU A 45 -8.08 -18.28 -6.09
CA LEU A 45 -7.41 -16.98 -6.02
C LEU A 45 -5.95 -17.08 -5.58
N PHE A 46 -5.65 -17.90 -4.58
CA PHE A 46 -4.27 -18.13 -4.14
C PHE A 46 -3.41 -18.83 -5.20
N LYS A 47 -4.02 -19.56 -6.14
CA LYS A 47 -3.34 -20.14 -7.29
C LYS A 47 -3.17 -19.17 -8.47
N ASN A 48 -3.85 -18.02 -8.45
CA ASN A 48 -3.73 -17.00 -9.48
C ASN A 48 -2.41 -16.24 -9.31
N TRP A 49 -1.37 -16.69 -10.01
CA TRP A 49 -0.03 -16.10 -9.92
C TRP A 49 0.02 -14.59 -10.28
N PRO A 50 -0.64 -14.10 -11.35
CA PRO A 50 -0.75 -12.65 -11.59
C PRO A 50 -1.30 -11.85 -10.40
N LEU A 51 -2.31 -12.38 -9.70
CA LEU A 51 -2.84 -11.75 -8.50
C LEU A 51 -1.80 -11.80 -7.36
N MET A 52 -1.30 -12.99 -7.03
CA MET A 52 -0.42 -13.20 -5.89
C MET A 52 0.91 -12.46 -6.04
N SER A 53 1.50 -12.45 -7.24
CA SER A 53 2.71 -11.67 -7.51
C SER A 53 2.49 -10.18 -7.26
N SER A 54 1.38 -9.60 -7.73
CA SER A 54 1.04 -8.20 -7.46
C SER A 54 0.80 -7.91 -5.98
N ILE A 55 0.16 -8.84 -5.24
CA ILE A 55 -0.03 -8.71 -3.79
C ILE A 55 1.32 -8.74 -3.06
N ILE A 56 2.25 -9.63 -3.43
CA ILE A 56 3.56 -9.72 -2.79
C ILE A 56 4.36 -8.44 -3.02
N VAL A 57 4.41 -7.93 -4.26
CA VAL A 57 5.07 -6.65 -4.56
C VAL A 57 4.42 -5.51 -3.75
N TYR A 58 3.09 -5.51 -3.65
CA TYR A 58 2.35 -4.52 -2.87
C TYR A 58 2.70 -4.57 -1.38
N CYS A 59 2.89 -5.76 -0.81
CA CYS A 59 3.32 -5.93 0.58
C CYS A 59 4.72 -5.36 0.82
N VAL A 60 5.68 -5.61 -0.08
CA VAL A 60 7.05 -5.09 0.02
C VAL A 60 7.07 -3.56 -0.01
N PHE A 61 6.41 -2.95 -0.99
CA PHE A 61 6.33 -1.49 -1.07
C PHE A 61 5.56 -0.88 0.11
N SER A 62 4.52 -1.56 0.60
CA SER A 62 3.77 -1.07 1.76
C SER A 62 4.57 -1.13 3.06
N LEU A 63 5.36 -2.19 3.25
CA LEU A 63 6.32 -2.28 4.35
C LEU A 63 7.34 -1.12 4.26
N HIS A 64 7.93 -0.92 3.07
CA HIS A 64 8.88 0.17 2.83
C HIS A 64 8.26 1.54 3.13
N ASP A 65 7.05 1.81 2.63
CA ASP A 65 6.34 3.07 2.82
C ASP A 65 6.03 3.35 4.31
N MET A 66 5.64 2.31 5.06
CA MET A 66 5.41 2.45 6.49
C MET A 66 6.71 2.66 7.27
N ALA A 67 7.76 1.91 6.96
CA ALA A 67 9.07 2.09 7.57
C ALA A 67 9.63 3.50 7.28
N TYR A 68 9.48 3.99 6.05
CA TYR A 68 9.85 5.35 5.67
C TYR A 68 9.09 6.39 6.49
N THR A 69 7.77 6.24 6.66
CA THR A 69 6.96 7.22 7.42
C THR A 69 7.38 7.30 8.88
N GLU A 70 7.65 6.16 9.50
CA GLU A 70 8.19 6.09 10.86
C GLU A 70 9.57 6.75 10.94
N ILE A 71 10.50 6.33 10.08
CA ILE A 71 11.87 6.84 10.03
C ILE A 71 11.89 8.35 9.79
N PHE A 72 11.08 8.85 8.85
CA PHE A 72 10.99 10.27 8.54
C PHE A 72 10.59 11.07 9.78
N SER A 73 9.61 10.57 10.53
CA SER A 73 9.14 11.22 11.76
C SER A 73 10.21 11.21 12.85
N LEU A 74 10.87 10.07 13.07
CA LEU A 74 11.97 9.95 14.04
C LEU A 74 13.18 10.82 13.67
N TRP A 75 13.57 10.80 12.39
CA TRP A 75 14.68 11.58 11.87
C TRP A 75 14.42 13.09 11.94
N ALA A 76 13.20 13.54 11.61
CA ALA A 76 12.85 14.94 11.68
C ALA A 76 12.90 15.47 13.13
N VAL A 77 12.41 14.69 14.10
CA VAL A 77 12.45 15.08 15.52
C VAL A 77 13.86 14.94 16.13
N SER A 78 14.69 14.04 15.61
CA SER A 78 16.02 13.76 16.16
C SER A 78 16.91 15.02 16.21
N PRO A 79 17.74 15.19 17.26
CA PRO A 79 18.66 16.31 17.39
C PRO A 79 19.61 16.49 16.20
N ARG A 80 19.94 17.75 15.88
CA ARG A 80 20.94 18.11 14.85
C ARG A 80 22.29 17.41 15.01
N ARG A 81 22.73 17.17 16.25
CA ARG A 81 23.98 16.45 16.55
C ARG A 81 24.00 14.99 16.07
N LEU A 82 22.82 14.39 15.85
CA LEU A 82 22.65 13.04 15.30
C LEU A 82 22.27 13.08 13.80
N GLY A 83 22.35 14.26 13.18
CA GLY A 83 22.00 14.50 11.78
C GLY A 83 20.49 14.62 11.51
N GLY A 84 19.65 14.69 12.56
CA GLY A 84 18.22 14.97 12.45
C GLY A 84 17.91 16.45 12.26
N LEU A 85 16.63 16.84 12.23
CA LEU A 85 16.24 18.23 11.95
C LEU A 85 15.97 19.08 13.19
N SER A 86 15.84 18.46 14.37
CA SER A 86 15.35 19.10 15.61
C SER A 86 13.98 19.76 15.46
N TYR A 87 13.10 19.16 14.65
CA TYR A 87 11.72 19.61 14.50
C TYR A 87 10.88 19.18 15.71
N SER A 88 9.83 19.95 16.01
CA SER A 88 8.78 19.48 16.91
C SER A 88 7.88 18.47 16.19
N THR A 89 7.15 17.64 16.94
CA THR A 89 6.13 16.76 16.36
C THR A 89 5.05 17.54 15.60
N GLN A 90 4.79 18.79 16.00
CA GLN A 90 3.84 19.68 15.30
C GLN A 90 4.36 20.05 13.92
N ASP A 91 5.65 20.40 13.79
CA ASP A 91 6.27 20.73 12.50
C ASP A 91 6.23 19.54 11.54
N VAL A 92 6.51 18.33 12.05
CA VAL A 92 6.38 17.08 11.27
C VAL A 92 4.94 16.90 10.80
N GLY A 93 3.97 17.11 11.68
CA GLY A 93 2.54 17.06 11.34
C GLY A 93 2.17 18.03 10.23
N VAL A 94 2.72 19.25 10.23
CA VAL A 94 2.50 20.26 9.17
C VAL A 94 3.06 19.76 7.83
N VAL A 95 4.29 19.24 7.79
CA VAL A 95 4.89 18.70 6.55
C VAL A 95 4.07 17.55 5.98
N LEU A 96 3.62 16.64 6.85
CA LEU A 96 2.76 15.51 6.47
C LEU A 96 1.38 15.98 5.97
N ALA A 97 0.79 17.00 6.60
CA ALA A 97 -0.49 17.58 6.20
C ALA A 97 -0.40 18.25 4.82
N ILE A 98 0.64 19.06 4.57
CA ILE A 98 0.90 19.68 3.26
C ILE A 98 1.07 18.59 2.19
N SER A 99 1.86 17.56 2.50
CA SER A 99 2.06 16.41 1.61
C SER A 99 0.74 15.69 1.33
N GLY A 100 -0.11 15.50 2.34
CA GLY A 100 -1.42 14.85 2.23
C GLY A 100 -2.40 15.62 1.35
N VAL A 101 -2.46 16.95 1.47
CA VAL A 101 -3.30 17.78 0.59
C VAL A 101 -2.82 17.69 -0.87
N GLY A 102 -1.51 17.81 -1.10
CA GLY A 102 -0.95 17.66 -2.45
C GLY A 102 -1.17 16.27 -3.04
N LEU A 103 -1.11 15.23 -2.21
CA LEU A 103 -1.42 13.86 -2.58
C LEU A 103 -2.86 13.70 -3.06
N LEU A 104 -3.83 14.28 -2.35
CA LEU A 104 -5.24 14.21 -2.72
C LEU A 104 -5.50 14.83 -4.10
N VAL A 105 -4.86 15.97 -4.40
CA VAL A 105 -4.95 16.64 -5.71
C VAL A 105 -4.34 15.76 -6.80
N PHE A 106 -3.14 15.22 -6.56
CA PHE A 106 -2.46 14.36 -7.52
C PHE A 106 -3.29 13.10 -7.83
N GLN A 107 -3.79 12.42 -6.80
CA GLN A 107 -4.52 11.17 -6.93
C GLN A 107 -5.86 11.36 -7.66
N SER A 108 -6.56 12.47 -7.38
CA SER A 108 -7.89 12.73 -7.96
C SER A 108 -7.82 13.13 -9.44
N SER A 109 -6.74 13.77 -9.89
CA SER A 109 -6.69 14.38 -11.23
C SER A 109 -5.54 13.88 -12.10
N LEU A 110 -4.31 13.80 -11.57
CA LEU A 110 -3.12 13.50 -12.37
C LEU A 110 -2.88 12.00 -12.55
N TYR A 111 -3.05 11.21 -11.49
CA TYR A 111 -2.76 9.76 -11.55
C TYR A 111 -3.54 9.03 -12.67
N PRO A 112 -4.86 9.23 -12.86
CA PRO A 112 -5.60 8.57 -13.94
C PRO A 112 -5.07 8.90 -15.33
N LEU A 113 -4.59 10.14 -15.54
CA LEU A 113 -4.00 10.56 -16.81
C LEU A 113 -2.68 9.84 -17.05
N VAL A 114 -1.80 9.82 -16.04
CA VAL A 114 -0.50 9.16 -16.12
C VAL A 114 -0.67 7.66 -16.35
N GLU A 115 -1.54 6.99 -15.60
CA GLU A 115 -1.80 5.55 -15.73
C GLU A 115 -2.31 5.19 -17.12
N ARG A 116 -3.19 6.02 -17.71
CA ARG A 116 -3.72 5.79 -19.06
C ARG A 116 -2.64 5.87 -20.15
N ILE A 117 -1.60 6.71 -19.96
CA ILE A 117 -0.56 6.94 -20.97
C ILE A 117 0.51 5.84 -20.91
N ILE A 118 1.02 5.52 -19.72
CA ILE A 118 2.20 4.65 -19.56
C ILE A 118 1.88 3.26 -18.96
N GLY A 119 0.69 3.08 -18.40
CA GLY A 119 0.26 1.82 -17.79
C GLY A 119 0.81 1.60 -16.37
N PRO A 120 0.11 0.80 -15.54
CA PRO A 120 0.37 0.72 -14.11
C PRO A 120 1.76 0.14 -13.77
N ILE A 121 2.27 -0.82 -14.54
CA ILE A 121 3.58 -1.42 -14.28
C ILE A 121 4.71 -0.41 -14.54
N MET A 122 4.64 0.37 -15.62
CA MET A 122 5.66 1.39 -15.89
C MET A 122 5.61 2.52 -14.87
N VAL A 123 4.41 2.95 -14.46
CA VAL A 123 4.24 3.93 -13.38
C VAL A 123 4.95 3.46 -12.12
N SER A 124 4.67 2.24 -11.66
CA SER A 124 5.30 1.69 -10.45
C SER A 124 6.82 1.59 -10.59
N ARG A 125 7.34 1.20 -11.76
CA ARG A 125 8.79 1.12 -12.02
C ARG A 125 9.47 2.48 -11.98
N ILE A 126 8.96 3.44 -12.74
CA ILE A 126 9.51 4.79 -12.81
C ILE A 126 9.45 5.42 -11.42
N ALA A 127 8.32 5.28 -10.74
CA ALA A 127 8.16 5.83 -9.40
C ALA A 127 9.14 5.23 -8.39
N GLY A 128 9.38 3.92 -8.42
CA GLY A 128 10.37 3.30 -7.55
C GLY A 128 11.81 3.69 -7.89
N ILE A 129 12.15 3.75 -9.18
CA ILE A 129 13.48 4.20 -9.64
C ILE A 129 13.76 5.64 -9.22
N VAL A 130 12.78 6.53 -9.37
CA VAL A 130 12.90 7.95 -8.96
C VAL A 130 12.92 8.10 -7.44
N SER A 131 12.25 7.21 -6.70
CA SER A 131 12.27 7.22 -5.24
C SER A 131 13.67 6.97 -4.69
N ILE A 132 14.51 6.17 -5.34
CA ILE A 132 15.85 5.84 -4.86
C ILE A 132 16.76 7.09 -4.67
N PRO A 133 17.04 7.90 -5.70
CA PRO A 133 17.84 9.12 -5.52
C PRO A 133 17.14 10.13 -4.61
N LEU A 134 15.80 10.15 -4.60
CA LEU A 134 15.04 11.01 -3.70
C LEU A 134 15.29 10.63 -2.23
N LEU A 135 15.26 9.34 -1.87
CA LEU A 135 15.56 8.90 -0.50
C LEU A 135 16.99 9.27 -0.09
N THR A 136 17.96 9.07 -0.99
CA THR A 136 19.36 9.48 -0.74
C THR A 136 19.47 10.99 -0.53
N SER A 137 18.64 11.80 -1.20
CA SER A 137 18.67 13.24 -1.06
C SER A 137 18.31 13.73 0.35
N TYR A 138 17.54 12.97 1.14
CA TYR A 138 17.14 13.37 2.51
C TYR A 138 18.32 13.63 3.43
N HIS A 139 19.40 12.85 3.29
CA HIS A 139 20.62 13.10 4.04
C HIS A 139 21.17 14.51 3.78
N TYR A 140 21.26 14.91 2.51
CA TYR A 140 21.75 16.24 2.12
C TYR A 140 20.76 17.35 2.48
N ILE A 141 19.45 17.09 2.35
CA ILE A 141 18.41 18.02 2.80
C ILE A 141 18.58 18.32 4.29
N GLY A 142 18.91 17.30 5.11
CA GLY A 142 19.16 17.46 6.54
C GLY A 142 20.32 18.37 6.92
N MET A 143 21.28 18.58 6.00
CA MET A 143 22.41 19.49 6.21
C MET A 143 22.01 20.96 6.01
N LEU A 144 20.85 21.23 5.41
CA LEU A 144 20.32 22.58 5.23
C LEU A 144 19.70 23.11 6.53
N SER A 145 19.51 24.42 6.58
CA SER A 145 18.85 25.13 7.68
C SER A 145 17.90 26.21 7.15
N GLY A 146 17.03 26.69 8.04
CA GLY A 146 16.10 27.79 7.74
C GLY A 146 15.08 27.47 6.63
N ILE A 147 14.80 28.47 5.80
CA ILE A 147 13.75 28.43 4.78
C ILE A 147 14.05 27.40 3.68
N ALA A 148 15.32 27.28 3.27
CA ALA A 148 15.72 26.34 2.24
C ALA A 148 15.42 24.88 2.64
N LEU A 149 15.70 24.53 3.90
CA LEU A 149 15.33 23.22 4.45
C LEU A 149 13.81 23.02 4.39
N SER A 150 13.03 23.97 4.87
CA SER A 150 11.57 23.85 4.91
C SER A 150 10.97 23.63 3.52
N ILE A 151 11.38 24.43 2.53
CA ILE A 151 10.90 24.30 1.15
C ILE A 151 11.30 22.94 0.58
N LEU A 152 12.59 22.59 0.64
CA LEU A 152 13.10 21.39 -0.01
C LEU A 152 12.56 20.10 0.66
N LEU A 153 12.40 20.11 1.98
CA LEU A 153 11.81 19.01 2.73
C LEU A 153 10.33 18.81 2.39
N ASN A 154 9.53 19.88 2.32
CA ASN A 154 8.13 19.79 1.91
C ASN A 154 8.00 19.28 0.47
N CYS A 155 8.82 19.78 -0.45
CA CYS A 155 8.85 19.29 -1.83
C CYS A 155 9.25 17.82 -1.89
N ALA A 156 10.33 17.42 -1.21
CA ALA A 156 10.81 16.04 -1.21
C ALA A 156 9.79 15.08 -0.58
N SER A 157 9.13 15.50 0.52
CA SER A 157 8.07 14.73 1.18
C SER A 157 6.87 14.56 0.27
N LEU A 158 6.41 15.64 -0.37
CA LEU A 158 5.30 15.59 -1.33
C LEU A 158 5.63 14.66 -2.50
N VAL A 159 6.80 14.82 -3.13
CA VAL A 159 7.22 13.95 -4.24
C VAL A 159 7.27 12.51 -3.78
N LYS A 160 7.86 12.20 -2.61
CA LYS A 160 7.93 10.82 -2.12
C LYS A 160 6.54 10.22 -1.91
N ASN A 161 5.62 10.97 -1.31
CA ASN A 161 4.24 10.50 -1.11
C ASN A 161 3.51 10.26 -2.45
N VAL A 162 3.72 11.13 -3.43
CA VAL A 162 3.18 10.97 -4.80
C VAL A 162 3.73 9.72 -5.48
N LEU A 163 5.03 9.46 -5.35
CA LEU A 163 5.65 8.25 -5.91
C LEU A 163 5.12 6.99 -5.20
N SER A 164 5.06 6.99 -3.87
CA SER A 164 4.49 5.89 -3.07
C SER A 164 3.07 5.53 -3.49
N ILE A 165 2.17 6.52 -3.53
CA ILE A 165 0.76 6.24 -3.87
C ILE A 165 0.62 5.76 -5.30
N SER A 166 1.48 6.24 -6.20
CA SER A 166 1.47 5.82 -7.60
C SER A 166 1.81 4.34 -7.74
N ILE A 167 2.81 3.87 -6.98
CA ILE A 167 3.18 2.45 -6.94
C ILE A 167 2.02 1.61 -6.40
N VAL A 168 1.49 1.99 -5.24
CA VAL A 168 0.37 1.29 -4.56
C VAL A 168 -0.85 1.21 -5.46
N THR A 169 -1.24 2.33 -6.06
CA THR A 169 -2.41 2.40 -6.94
C THR A 169 -2.20 1.54 -8.19
N GLY A 170 -1.00 1.54 -8.77
CA GLY A 170 -0.66 0.71 -9.93
C GLY A 170 -0.80 -0.78 -9.62
N LEU A 171 -0.28 -1.22 -8.48
CA LEU A 171 -0.38 -2.61 -8.03
C LEU A 171 -1.82 -3.02 -7.71
N PHE A 172 -2.61 -2.12 -7.11
CA PHE A 172 -4.03 -2.35 -6.85
C PHE A 172 -4.83 -2.49 -8.15
N ILE A 173 -4.51 -1.70 -9.18
CA ILE A 173 -5.10 -1.84 -10.52
C ILE A 173 -4.76 -3.22 -11.11
N LEU A 174 -3.50 -3.66 -10.98
CA LEU A 174 -3.07 -4.98 -11.46
C LEU A 174 -3.79 -6.13 -10.74
N GLN A 175 -3.99 -6.03 -9.42
CA GLN A 175 -4.76 -7.00 -8.64
C GLN A 175 -6.20 -7.10 -9.16
N ASN A 176 -6.86 -5.96 -9.38
CA ASN A 176 -8.23 -5.91 -9.90
C ASN A 176 -8.35 -6.38 -11.35
N ARG A 177 -7.28 -6.27 -12.16
CA ARG A 177 -7.20 -6.81 -13.53
C ARG A 177 -6.91 -8.31 -13.56
N ALA A 178 -6.27 -8.85 -12.52
CA ALA A 178 -5.93 -10.27 -12.43
C ALA A 178 -7.15 -11.17 -12.16
N VAL A 179 -8.25 -10.62 -11.63
CA VAL A 179 -9.44 -11.37 -11.22
C VAL A 179 -10.71 -10.90 -11.92
N GLU A 180 -11.71 -11.78 -11.95
CA GLU A 180 -13.05 -11.43 -12.45
C GLU A 180 -13.79 -10.53 -11.46
N GLN A 181 -14.75 -9.75 -11.95
CA GLN A 181 -15.45 -8.73 -11.16
C GLN A 181 -16.12 -9.31 -9.91
N HIS A 182 -16.70 -10.52 -10.00
CA HIS A 182 -17.35 -11.18 -8.87
C HIS A 182 -16.38 -11.61 -7.76
N GLN A 183 -15.08 -11.74 -8.06
CA GLN A 183 -14.05 -12.12 -7.08
C GLN A 183 -13.22 -10.93 -6.57
N ARG A 184 -13.41 -9.72 -7.11
CA ARG A 184 -12.62 -8.52 -6.71
C ARG A 184 -12.70 -8.22 -5.23
N GLY A 185 -13.86 -8.41 -4.60
CA GLY A 185 -14.02 -8.22 -3.16
C GLY A 185 -13.12 -9.14 -2.34
N ALA A 186 -13.12 -10.44 -2.66
CA ALA A 186 -12.26 -11.43 -2.00
C ALA A 186 -10.77 -11.18 -2.26
N ALA A 187 -10.40 -10.85 -3.51
CA ALA A 187 -9.02 -10.54 -3.88
C ALA A 187 -8.49 -9.31 -3.15
N ASN A 188 -9.27 -8.22 -3.11
CA ASN A 188 -8.91 -7.01 -2.38
C ASN A 188 -8.85 -7.26 -0.86
N GLY A 189 -9.74 -8.10 -0.32
CA GLY A 189 -9.68 -8.53 1.08
C GLY A 189 -8.35 -9.21 1.41
N ILE A 190 -7.94 -10.21 0.62
CA ILE A 190 -6.66 -10.90 0.78
C ILE A 190 -5.50 -9.91 0.67
N ALA A 191 -5.52 -9.05 -0.35
CA ALA A 191 -4.48 -8.05 -0.58
C ALA A 191 -4.33 -7.09 0.60
N MET A 192 -5.44 -6.53 1.11
CA MET A 192 -5.44 -5.59 2.23
C MET A 192 -5.00 -6.26 3.54
N THR A 193 -5.41 -7.51 3.80
CA THR A 193 -4.96 -8.25 4.98
C THR A 193 -3.46 -8.49 4.95
N LEU A 194 -2.92 -9.02 3.85
CA LEU A 194 -1.49 -9.29 3.73
C LEU A 194 -0.66 -8.00 3.77
N MET A 195 -1.09 -6.97 3.06
CA MET A 195 -0.43 -5.67 3.07
C MET A 195 -0.42 -5.06 4.47
N SER A 196 -1.54 -5.12 5.21
CA SER A 196 -1.63 -4.57 6.56
C SER A 196 -0.71 -5.30 7.54
N LEU A 197 -0.58 -6.63 7.42
CA LEU A 197 0.37 -7.41 8.22
C LEU A 197 1.81 -6.95 7.99
N PHE A 198 2.18 -6.67 6.74
CA PHE A 198 3.49 -6.16 6.39
C PHE A 198 3.68 -4.72 6.92
N LYS A 199 2.69 -3.84 6.76
CA LYS A 199 2.76 -2.48 7.33
C LYS A 199 2.92 -2.50 8.84
N ALA A 200 2.28 -3.44 9.55
CA ALA A 200 2.41 -3.53 11.00
C ALA A 200 3.86 -3.75 11.48
N ALA A 201 4.70 -4.41 10.68
CA ALA A 201 6.13 -4.56 10.98
C ALA A 201 6.97 -3.30 10.68
N GLY A 202 6.43 -2.37 9.89
CA GLY A 202 7.12 -1.16 9.43
C GLY A 202 7.65 -0.29 10.58
N PRO A 203 6.83 0.13 11.56
CA PRO A 203 7.29 1.00 12.64
C PRO A 203 8.33 0.33 13.54
N ALA A 204 8.14 -0.94 13.90
CA ALA A 204 9.10 -1.69 14.71
C ALA A 204 10.46 -1.84 14.00
N GLY A 205 10.43 -2.23 12.71
CA GLY A 205 11.64 -2.36 11.90
C GLY A 205 12.32 -1.01 11.63
N GLY A 206 11.55 0.01 11.27
CA GLY A 206 12.04 1.36 11.00
C GLY A 206 12.64 2.02 12.23
N GLY A 207 11.98 1.93 13.38
CA GLY A 207 12.49 2.46 14.66
C GLY A 207 13.75 1.72 15.14
N ALA A 208 13.78 0.39 15.04
CA ALA A 208 14.98 -0.38 15.38
C ALA A 208 16.17 -0.04 14.46
N LEU A 209 15.92 0.07 13.15
CA LEU A 209 16.91 0.49 12.16
C LEU A 209 17.44 1.89 12.47
N PHE A 210 16.55 2.85 12.73
CA PHE A 210 16.91 4.22 13.06
C PHE A 210 17.75 4.30 14.35
N SER A 211 17.31 3.63 15.42
CA SER A 211 18.03 3.60 16.70
C SER A 211 19.42 2.95 16.58
N TRP A 212 19.55 1.90 15.77
CA TRP A 212 20.84 1.29 15.48
C TRP A 212 21.75 2.23 14.69
N ALA A 213 21.21 2.92 13.69
CA ALA A 213 21.95 3.87 12.88
C ALA A 213 22.46 5.05 13.71
N GLU A 214 21.66 5.59 14.64
CA GLU A 214 22.09 6.68 15.54
C GLU A 214 23.29 6.33 16.42
N LYS A 215 23.54 5.05 16.71
CA LYS A 215 24.73 4.61 17.46
C LYS A 215 26.01 4.57 16.61
N ARG A 216 25.91 4.77 15.30
CA ARG A 216 27.01 4.62 14.33
C ARG A 216 27.32 5.91 13.58
N GLN A 217 27.20 7.06 14.26
CA GLN A 217 27.50 8.38 13.65
C GLN A 217 28.98 8.50 13.23
N GLU A 218 29.91 7.87 13.97
CA GLU A 218 31.35 7.95 13.72
C GLU A 218 31.87 6.86 12.74
N ALA A 219 30.98 6.14 12.06
CA ALA A 219 31.39 5.08 11.14
C ALA A 219 31.95 5.67 9.83
N GLY A 220 33.13 5.19 9.39
CA GLY A 220 33.76 5.65 8.14
C GLY A 220 33.03 5.25 6.85
N PHE A 221 32.04 4.35 6.92
CA PHE A 221 31.20 3.94 5.80
C PHE A 221 29.72 4.03 6.21
N LEU A 222 28.95 4.86 5.49
CA LEU A 222 27.52 5.14 5.72
C LEU A 222 27.21 5.51 7.19
N PRO A 223 27.68 6.66 7.69
CA PRO A 223 27.41 7.11 9.05
C PRO A 223 25.94 7.47 9.27
N GLY A 224 25.43 7.09 10.44
CA GLY A 224 24.14 7.55 10.95
C GLY A 224 23.01 7.45 9.93
N ASN A 225 22.42 8.59 9.58
CA ASN A 225 21.25 8.69 8.71
C ASN A 225 21.50 8.17 7.29
N GLN A 226 22.74 8.18 6.79
CA GLN A 226 23.04 7.60 5.47
C GLN A 226 22.75 6.10 5.45
N MET A 227 23.02 5.39 6.55
CA MET A 227 22.72 3.96 6.67
C MET A 227 21.22 3.69 6.59
N VAL A 228 20.41 4.54 7.22
CA VAL A 228 18.96 4.39 7.24
C VAL A 228 18.39 4.51 5.83
N PHE A 229 18.72 5.59 5.11
CA PHE A 229 18.26 5.79 3.73
C PHE A 229 18.85 4.76 2.77
N PHE A 230 20.08 4.27 3.01
CA PHE A 230 20.67 3.18 2.24
C PHE A 230 19.88 1.87 2.38
N ILE A 231 19.51 1.48 3.60
CA ILE A 231 18.73 0.25 3.82
C ILE A 231 17.32 0.39 3.24
N LEU A 232 16.67 1.55 3.39
CA LEU A 232 15.40 1.82 2.72
C LEU A 232 15.54 1.71 1.19
N ASN A 233 16.62 2.24 0.62
CA ASN A 233 16.91 2.11 -0.80
C ASN A 233 17.12 0.66 -1.24
N ILE A 234 17.75 -0.21 -0.43
CA ILE A 234 17.87 -1.63 -0.74
C ILE A 234 16.48 -2.27 -0.85
N ILE A 235 15.60 -2.00 0.11
CA ILE A 235 14.23 -2.53 0.10
C ILE A 235 13.47 -2.02 -1.14
N GLU A 236 13.62 -0.74 -1.47
CA GLU A 236 13.03 -0.14 -2.67
C GLU A 236 13.56 -0.76 -3.96
N VAL A 237 14.88 -1.00 -4.05
CA VAL A 237 15.51 -1.69 -5.19
C VAL A 237 14.97 -3.10 -5.33
N VAL A 238 14.82 -3.85 -4.23
CA VAL A 238 14.19 -5.18 -4.24
C VAL A 238 12.76 -5.09 -4.75
N GLY A 239 11.97 -4.14 -4.25
CA GLY A 239 10.60 -3.88 -4.73
C GLY A 239 10.55 -3.60 -6.24
N VAL A 240 11.44 -2.73 -6.72
CA VAL A 240 11.58 -2.38 -8.15
C VAL A 240 11.97 -3.61 -8.96
N LEU A 241 12.96 -4.41 -8.53
CA LEU A 241 13.37 -5.64 -9.22
C LEU A 241 12.22 -6.64 -9.32
N MET A 242 11.40 -6.77 -8.27
CA MET A 242 10.22 -7.64 -8.29
C MET A 242 9.15 -7.19 -9.28
N THR A 243 9.14 -5.93 -9.71
CA THR A 243 8.22 -5.48 -10.78
C THR A 243 8.60 -6.02 -12.16
N PHE A 244 9.80 -6.57 -12.35
CA PHE A 244 10.25 -7.13 -13.63
C PHE A 244 9.81 -8.59 -13.79
N LYS A 245 9.75 -9.04 -15.04
CA LYS A 245 9.57 -10.46 -15.36
C LYS A 245 10.82 -11.23 -14.89
N PRO A 246 10.68 -12.46 -14.38
CA PRO A 246 9.48 -13.30 -14.38
C PRO A 246 8.52 -13.10 -13.19
N PHE A 247 8.82 -12.21 -12.24
CA PHE A 247 8.08 -12.13 -10.98
C PHE A 247 6.69 -11.50 -11.15
N LEU A 248 6.62 -10.21 -11.49
CA LEU A 248 5.35 -9.52 -11.69
C LEU A 248 4.80 -9.84 -13.09
N VAL A 249 3.70 -10.59 -13.12
CA VAL A 249 3.06 -11.05 -14.35
C VAL A 249 1.70 -10.40 -14.51
N GLU A 250 1.45 -9.80 -15.68
CA GLU A 250 0.13 -9.33 -16.04
C GLU A 250 -0.70 -10.48 -16.62
N ARG A 251 -1.99 -10.56 -16.25
CA ARG A 251 -2.92 -11.52 -16.85
C ARG A 251 -3.00 -11.22 -18.36
N ARG A 252 -2.59 -12.18 -19.20
CA ARG A 252 -2.85 -12.10 -20.64
C ARG A 252 -4.36 -12.11 -20.84
N ARG A 253 -4.89 -11.09 -21.52
CA ARG A 253 -6.27 -11.07 -22.00
C ARG A 253 -6.44 -12.10 -23.11
#